data_AF-A0A841L921-F1
#
_entry.id   AF-A0A841L921-F1
#
_cell.length_a   1.000
_cell.length_b   1.000
_cell.length_c   1.000
_cell.angle_alpha   90.00
_cell.angle_beta   90.00
_cell.angle_gamma   90.00
#
_symmetry.space_group_name_H-M   'P 1'
#
loop_
_entity.id
_entity.type
_entity.pdbx_description
1 polymer ?
#
loop_
_entity_poly.entity_id
_entity_poly.type
_entity_poly.pdbx_seq_one_letter_code
_entity_poly.pdbx_strand_id
1 'polypeptide(L)'
;MISKYTFQTINNIVGWIISVSLIGLGLFHLFVHKISLNGSNFIILWSLIGLSRLSNIIDAKFFENNFSLKNNWHSVFGVVTSIIFIIAGFLL
;
A
#
# COMPACT_ATOMS: atom_id res chain seq x y z
N MET A 1 24.62 17.87 4.37
CA MET A 1 23.91 17.08 3.34
C MET A 1 23.47 15.79 4.01
N ILE A 2 22.17 15.63 4.25
CA ILE A 2 21.64 14.42 4.93
C ILE A 2 21.95 13.22 4.03
N SER A 3 22.55 12.17 4.59
CA SER A 3 22.95 11.01 3.80
C SER A 3 21.70 10.30 3.27
N LYS A 4 21.75 9.79 2.03
CA LYS A 4 20.68 8.99 1.39
C LYS A 4 20.18 7.87 2.33
N TYR A 5 21.09 7.30 3.12
CA TYR A 5 20.84 6.28 4.12
C TYR A 5 19.96 6.76 5.29
N THR A 6 20.22 7.98 5.79
CA THR A 6 19.41 8.59 6.86
C THR A 6 17.99 8.87 6.37
N PHE A 7 17.84 9.34 5.13
CA PHE A 7 16.52 9.60 4.54
C PHE A 7 15.75 8.30 4.29
N GLN A 8 16.43 7.24 3.86
CA GLN A 8 15.84 5.91 3.71
C GLN A 8 15.37 5.32 5.05
N THR A 9 16.15 5.51 6.11
CA THR A 9 15.78 5.03 7.45
C THR A 9 14.51 5.74 7.95
N ILE A 10 14.41 7.05 7.76
CA ILE A 10 13.21 7.83 8.09
C ILE A 10 12.02 7.35 7.26
N ASN A 11 12.20 7.16 5.95
CA ASN A 11 11.12 6.71 5.08
C ASN A 11 10.61 5.31 5.47
N ASN A 12 11.52 4.40 5.84
CA ASN A 12 11.15 3.07 6.34
C ASN A 12 10.36 3.16 7.64
N ILE A 13 10.76 4.03 8.59
CA ILE A 13 10.03 4.22 9.85
C ILE A 13 8.63 4.77 9.58
N VAL A 14 8.51 5.79 8.71
CA VAL A 14 7.23 6.38 8.33
C VAL A 14 6.34 5.35 7.63
N GLY A 15 6.88 4.61 6.66
CA GLY A 15 6.18 3.53 5.97
C GLY A 15 5.71 2.43 6.91
N TRP A 16 6.51 2.10 7.94
CA TRP A 16 6.14 1.13 8.97
C TRP A 16 4.98 1.62 9.85
N ILE A 17 5.04 2.88 10.31
CA ILE A 17 3.96 3.51 11.09
C ILE A 17 2.65 3.54 10.30
N ILE A 18 2.71 3.92 9.02
CA ILE A 18 1.56 3.92 8.11
C ILE A 18 1.01 2.49 7.96
N SER A 19 1.89 1.51 7.72
CA SER A 19 1.49 0.10 7.56
C SER A 19 0.80 -0.46 8.80
N VAL A 20 1.36 -0.21 9.99
CA VAL A 20 0.76 -0.62 11.27
C VAL A 20 -0.60 0.04 11.49
N SER A 21 -0.72 1.33 11.15
CA SER A 21 -1.98 2.08 11.27
C SER A 21 -3.06 1.52 10.33
N LEU A 22 -2.69 1.19 9.09
CA LEU A 22 -3.58 0.60 8.10
C LEU A 22 -4.02 -0.83 8.46
N ILE A 23 -3.10 -1.65 8.95
CA ILE A 23 -3.42 -3.01 9.45
C ILE A 23 -4.33 -2.90 10.68
N GLY A 24 -4.06 -1.98 11.60
CA GLY A 24 -4.91 -1.72 12.76
C GLY A 24 -6.33 -1.32 12.38
N LEU A 25 -6.48 -0.43 11.40
CA LEU A 25 -7.77 -0.06 10.81
C LEU A 25 -8.48 -1.26 10.18
N GLY A 26 -7.77 -2.06 9.39
CA GLY A 26 -8.32 -3.27 8.77
C GLY A 26 -8.81 -4.30 9.80
N LEU A 27 -8.01 -4.57 10.83
CA LEU A 27 -8.36 -5.50 11.91
C LEU A 27 -9.54 -4.98 12.75
N PHE A 28 -9.54 -3.69 13.10
CA PHE A 28 -10.66 -3.07 13.80
C PHE A 28 -11.96 -3.23 12.99
N HIS A 29 -11.91 -2.95 11.69
CA HIS A 29 -13.10 -3.01 10.86
C HIS A 29 -13.62 -4.44 10.64
N LEU A 30 -12.73 -5.42 10.48
CA LEU A 30 -13.08 -6.82 10.27
C LEU A 30 -13.57 -7.51 11.55
N PHE A 31 -12.91 -7.28 12.69
CA PHE A 31 -13.16 -8.05 13.92
C PHE A 31 -14.07 -7.35 14.93
N VAL A 32 -14.01 -6.01 15.04
CA VAL A 32 -14.80 -5.28 16.04
C VAL A 32 -16.19 -4.94 15.49
N HIS A 33 -16.28 -4.55 14.22
CA HIS A 33 -17.55 -4.11 13.65
C HIS A 33 -18.42 -5.27 13.10
N LYS A 34 -17.88 -6.51 12.99
CA LYS A 34 -18.57 -7.70 12.44
C LYS A 34 -19.43 -7.40 11.20
N ILE A 35 -18.85 -6.74 10.20
CA ILE A 35 -19.61 -6.33 9.00
C ILE A 35 -19.40 -7.38 7.91
N SER A 36 -20.51 -7.83 7.30
CA SER A 36 -20.51 -8.53 6.01
C SER A 36 -19.60 -7.80 5.01
N LEU A 37 -19.07 -8.50 4.00
CA LEU A 37 -18.31 -7.88 2.90
C LEU A 37 -19.23 -6.97 2.07
N ASN A 38 -19.59 -5.81 2.61
CA ASN A 38 -20.24 -4.72 1.90
C ASN A 38 -19.19 -3.99 1.05
N GLY A 39 -19.63 -3.33 -0.03
CA GLY A 39 -18.74 -2.64 -0.98
C GLY A 39 -17.72 -1.70 -0.33
N SER A 40 -18.07 -1.02 0.77
CA SER A 40 -17.16 -0.13 1.50
C SER A 40 -15.94 -0.84 2.08
N ASN A 41 -16.09 -2.04 2.65
CA ASN A 41 -14.97 -2.80 3.23
C ASN A 41 -14.06 -3.38 2.15
N PHE A 42 -14.65 -3.77 1.01
CA PHE A 42 -13.91 -4.21 -0.16
C PHE A 42 -13.02 -3.09 -0.70
N ILE A 43 -13.56 -1.88 -0.83
CA ILE A 43 -12.80 -0.69 -1.25
C ILE A 43 -11.67 -0.40 -0.27
N ILE A 44 -11.92 -0.46 1.05
CA ILE A 44 -10.89 -0.22 2.08
C ILE A 44 -9.75 -1.24 1.92
N LEU A 45 -10.05 -2.54 1.85
CA LEU A 45 -9.03 -3.59 1.73
C LEU A 45 -8.13 -3.38 0.49
N TRP A 46 -8.74 -3.13 -0.68
CA TRP A 46 -7.98 -2.91 -1.91
C TRP A 46 -7.21 -1.59 -1.91
N SER A 47 -7.71 -0.56 -1.22
CA SER A 47 -6.98 0.69 -0.99
C SER A 47 -5.72 0.46 -0.15
N LEU A 48 -5.81 -0.36 0.90
CA LEU A 48 -4.65 -0.71 1.74
C LEU A 48 -3.58 -1.48 0.95
N ILE A 49 -4.00 -2.47 0.16
CA ILE A 49 -3.09 -3.26 -0.68
C ILE A 49 -2.43 -2.37 -1.74
N GLY A 50 -3.20 -1.50 -2.41
CA GLY A 50 -2.69 -0.57 -3.40
C GLY A 50 -1.65 0.39 -2.84
N LEU A 51 -1.92 0.98 -1.66
CA LEU A 51 -0.99 1.88 -0.98
C LEU A 51 0.31 1.18 -0.58
N SER A 52 0.24 -0.05 -0.06
CA SER A 52 1.44 -0.83 0.28
C SER A 52 2.30 -1.11 -0.94
N ARG A 53 1.70 -1.49 -2.07
CA ARG A 53 2.43 -1.74 -3.32
C ARG A 53 3.02 -0.45 -3.91
N LEU A 54 2.30 0.67 -3.80
CA LEU A 54 2.79 1.98 -4.21
C LEU A 54 4.01 2.42 -3.38
N SER A 55 3.96 2.25 -2.06
CA SER A 55 5.09 2.55 -1.16
C SER A 55 6.34 1.79 -1.57
N ASN A 56 6.21 0.48 -1.84
CA ASN A 56 7.35 -0.34 -2.27
C ASN A 56 7.97 0.13 -3.60
N ILE A 57 7.15 0.62 -4.55
CA ILE A 57 7.65 1.18 -5.82
C ILE A 57 8.39 2.50 -5.58
N ILE A 58 7.87 3.36 -4.70
CA ILE A 58 8.49 4.62 -4.33
C ILE A 58 9.84 4.32 -3.66
N ASP A 59 9.87 3.41 -2.69
CA ASP A 59 11.10 3.00 -2.02
C ASP A 59 12.14 2.47 -3.01
N ALA A 60 11.74 1.55 -3.89
CA ALA A 60 12.62 1.00 -4.91
C ALA A 60 13.15 2.09 -5.85
N LYS A 61 12.30 3.03 -6.28
CA LYS A 61 12.69 4.09 -7.23
C LYS A 61 13.65 5.11 -6.63
N PHE A 62 13.48 5.47 -5.36
CA PHE A 62 14.28 6.53 -4.72
C PHE A 62 15.55 6.00 -4.05
N PHE A 63 15.54 4.76 -3.57
CA PHE A 63 16.62 4.25 -2.73
C PHE A 63 17.45 3.13 -3.36
N GLU A 64 16.92 2.33 -4.28
CA GLU A 64 17.72 1.31 -4.95
C GLU A 64 18.60 1.92 -6.04
N ASN A 65 19.86 1.48 -6.12
CA ASN A 65 20.79 1.96 -7.15
C ASN A 65 20.52 1.33 -8.54
N ASN A 66 19.75 0.24 -8.60
CA ASN A 66 19.45 -0.53 -9.83
C ASN A 66 17.95 -0.62 -10.11
N PHE A 67 17.19 0.44 -9.85
CA PHE A 67 15.76 0.45 -10.13
C PHE A 67 15.51 0.16 -11.62
N SER A 68 14.78 -0.92 -11.91
CA SER A 68 14.22 -1.16 -13.23
C SER A 68 12.72 -1.44 -13.11
N LEU A 69 11.95 -0.88 -14.03
CA LEU A 69 10.52 -1.15 -14.16
C LEU A 69 10.24 -2.64 -14.38
N LYS A 70 11.17 -3.36 -15.02
CA LYS A 70 11.10 -4.81 -15.23
C LYS A 70 11.15 -5.59 -13.92
N ASN A 71 12.01 -5.19 -12.97
CA ASN A 71 12.13 -5.86 -11.68
C ASN A 71 10.97 -5.54 -10.72
N ASN A 72 10.33 -4.38 -10.91
CA ASN A 72 9.23 -3.92 -10.05
C ASN A 72 7.83 -4.10 -10.67
N TRP A 73 7.73 -4.81 -11.80
CA TRP A 73 6.50 -4.90 -12.58
C TRP A 73 5.35 -5.57 -11.81
N HIS A 74 5.67 -6.55 -10.95
CA HIS A 74 4.67 -7.17 -10.06
C HIS A 74 4.04 -6.15 -9.11
N SER A 75 4.82 -5.23 -8.53
CA SER A 75 4.29 -4.20 -7.64
C SER A 75 3.41 -3.22 -8.41
N VAL A 76 3.83 -2.82 -9.62
CA VAL A 76 3.04 -1.95 -10.51
C VAL A 76 1.72 -2.60 -10.88
N PHE A 77 1.73 -3.88 -11.27
CA PHE A 77 0.53 -4.65 -11.56
C PHE A 77 -0.39 -4.75 -10.34
N GLY A 78 0.18 -4.92 -9.14
CA GLY A 78 -0.55 -4.89 -7.87
C GLY A 78 -1.26 -3.56 -7.61
N VAL A 79 -0.65 -2.42 -7.96
CA VAL A 79 -1.31 -1.11 -7.87
C VAL A 79 -2.47 -1.00 -8.87
N VAL A 80 -2.25 -1.40 -10.13
CA VAL A 80 -3.28 -1.32 -11.18
C VAL A 80 -4.49 -2.19 -10.84
N THR A 81 -4.26 -3.43 -10.40
CA THR A 81 -5.34 -4.34 -9.96
C THR A 81 -6.10 -3.77 -8.77
N SER A 82 -5.40 -3.19 -7.79
CA SER A 82 -6.05 -2.54 -6.65
C SER A 82 -6.95 -1.38 -7.08
N ILE A 83 -6.52 -0.55 -8.04
CA ILE A 83 -7.34 0.54 -8.60
C ILE A 83 -8.60 -0.01 -9.30
N ILE A 84 -8.47 -1.07 -10.09
CA ILE A 84 -9.61 -1.71 -10.78
C ILE A 84 -10.63 -2.21 -9.76
N PHE A 85 -10.20 -2.87 -8.70
CA PHE A 85 -11.11 -3.38 -7.66
C PHE A 85 -11.75 -2.26 -6.83
N ILE A 86 -11.05 -1.15 -6.60
CA ILE A 86 -11.64 0.04 -5.97
C ILE A 86 -12.76 0.59 -6.86
N ILE A 87 -12.51 0.79 -8.15
CA ILE A 87 -13.53 1.28 -9.11
C ILE A 87 -14.70 0.31 -9.19
N ALA A 88 -14.45 -1.00 -9.27
CA ALA A 88 -15.49 -2.02 -9.27
C ALA A 88 -16.34 -1.98 -7.99
N GLY A 89 -15.72 -1.74 -6.83
CA GLY A 89 -16.42 -1.58 -5.55
C GLY A 89 -17.28 -0.32 -5.47
N PHE A 90 -17.01 0.72 -6.26
CA PHE A 90 -17.87 1.92 -6.35
C PHE A 90 -19.05 1.75 -7.33
N LEU A 91 -18.95 0.82 -8.28
CA LEU A 91 -19.98 0.56 -9.30
C LEU A 91 -21.01 -0.50 -8.87
N LEU A 92 -20.71 -1.26 -7.82
CA LEU A 92 -21.57 -2.31 -7.22
C LEU A 92 -22.26 -1.78 -5.96
#